data_AF-A0A7C4FJM3-F1
#
_entry.id   AF-A0A7C4FJM3-F1
#
_cell.length_a   1.000
_cell.length_b   1.000
_cell.length_c   1.000
_cell.angle_alpha   90.00
_cell.angle_beta   90.00
_cell.angle_gamma   90.00
#
_symmetry.space_group_name_H-M   'P 1'
#
loop_
_entity.id
_entity.type
_entity.pdbx_description
1 polymer ?
#
loop_
_entity_poly.entity_id
_entity_poly.type
_entity_poly.pdbx_seq_one_letter_code
_entity_poly.pdbx_strand_id
1 'polypeptide(L)'
;MPRVSEKEIREYLEQKGGSATVEEMRADGLGDIGKGWDTIRVLRRMLEKGEVEREIRHTPERQTVILWSLKKREAAPPKKR
;
A
#
# COMPACT_ATOMS: atom_id res chain seq x y z
N MET A 1 13.41 2.43 -16.72
CA MET A 1 13.11 2.97 -15.37
C MET A 1 13.04 1.78 -14.42
N PRO A 2 13.70 1.82 -13.25
CA PRO A 2 13.72 0.67 -12.35
C PRO A 2 12.30 0.37 -11.86
N ARG A 3 11.87 -0.88 -12.01
CA ARG A 3 10.56 -1.34 -11.56
C ARG A 3 10.55 -1.35 -10.04
N VAL A 4 9.62 -0.62 -9.41
CA VAL A 4 9.41 -0.70 -7.97
C VAL A 4 9.07 -2.14 -7.58
N SER A 5 9.72 -2.66 -6.55
CA SER A 5 9.54 -4.04 -6.09
C SER A 5 8.55 -4.13 -4.93
N GLU A 6 7.93 -5.31 -4.73
CA GLU A 6 7.05 -5.59 -3.58
C GLU A 6 7.76 -5.31 -2.23
N LYS A 7 9.07 -5.59 -2.17
CA LYS A 7 9.92 -5.32 -1.00
C LYS A 7 10.00 -3.82 -0.70
N GLU A 8 10.21 -2.98 -1.70
CA GLU A 8 10.31 -1.53 -1.54
C GLU A 8 8.98 -0.93 -1.06
N ILE A 9 7.86 -1.39 -1.62
CA ILE A 9 6.53 -0.94 -1.21
C ILE A 9 6.27 -1.33 0.25
N ARG A 10 6.65 -2.56 0.64
CA ARG A 10 6.56 -2.99 2.03
C ARG A 10 7.42 -2.13 2.95
N GLU A 11 8.72 -1.98 2.63
CA GLU A 11 9.65 -1.19 3.44
C GLU A 11 9.17 0.26 3.59
N TYR A 12 8.64 0.85 2.52
CA TYR A 12 8.05 2.18 2.55
C TYR A 12 6.83 2.25 3.50
N LEU A 13 5.90 1.30 3.38
CA LEU A 13 4.74 1.24 4.27
C LEU A 13 5.16 1.02 5.73
N GLU A 14 6.15 0.17 6.00
CA GLU A 14 6.71 -0.01 7.34
C GLU A 14 7.33 1.28 7.89
N GLN A 15 8.10 2.01 7.07
CA GLN A 15 8.68 3.30 7.45
C GLN A 15 7.63 4.36 7.77
N LYS A 16 6.48 4.35 7.08
CA LYS A 16 5.35 5.26 7.34
C LYS A 16 4.46 4.83 8.51
N GLY A 17 4.82 3.76 9.23
CA GLY A 17 4.08 3.27 10.40
C GLY A 17 3.03 2.19 10.08
N GLY A 18 3.09 1.61 8.88
CA GLY A 18 2.26 0.49 8.43
C GLY A 18 1.21 0.86 7.39
N SER A 19 1.04 2.14 7.06
CA SER A 19 0.08 2.59 6.05
C SER A 19 0.51 3.89 5.39
N ALA A 20 0.08 4.10 4.15
CA ALA A 20 0.29 5.35 3.42
C ALA A 20 -0.77 5.52 2.31
N THR A 21 -1.10 6.76 1.99
CA THR A 21 -2.02 7.07 0.88
C THR A 21 -1.29 7.13 -0.47
N VAL A 22 -2.04 6.95 -1.56
CA VAL A 22 -1.49 7.09 -2.92
C VAL A 22 -0.91 8.48 -3.16
N GLU A 23 -1.50 9.53 -2.57
CA GLU A 23 -0.96 10.89 -2.68
C GLU A 23 0.37 11.04 -1.94
N GLU A 24 0.51 10.50 -0.74
CA GLU A 24 1.79 10.49 -0.03
C GLU A 24 2.83 9.70 -0.81
N MET A 25 2.50 8.49 -1.27
CA MET A 25 3.41 7.71 -2.11
C MET A 25 3.82 8.45 -3.39
N ARG A 26 2.92 9.25 -3.96
CA ARG A 26 3.22 10.11 -5.12
C ARG A 26 4.17 11.23 -4.74
N ALA A 27 3.91 11.90 -3.62
CA ALA A 27 4.71 13.02 -3.13
C ALA A 27 6.12 12.59 -2.73
N ASP A 28 6.25 11.44 -2.07
CA ASP A 28 7.52 10.81 -1.70
C ASP A 28 8.25 10.14 -2.89
N GLY A 29 7.59 10.03 -4.06
CA GLY A 29 8.20 9.48 -5.27
C GLY A 29 8.39 7.96 -5.25
N LEU A 30 7.48 7.22 -4.63
CA LEU A 30 7.52 5.76 -4.56
C LEU A 30 7.24 5.12 -5.94
N GLY A 31 8.32 4.77 -6.64
CA GLY A 31 8.26 4.18 -7.97
C GLY A 31 7.64 5.14 -8.99
N ASP A 32 6.67 4.65 -9.77
CA ASP A 32 6.00 5.40 -10.84
C ASP A 32 4.56 5.82 -10.47
N ILE A 33 4.24 5.97 -9.18
CA ILE A 33 2.90 6.43 -8.79
C ILE A 33 2.57 7.79 -9.41
N GLY A 34 1.47 7.85 -10.18
CA GLY A 34 1.02 9.05 -10.88
C GLY A 34 1.73 9.36 -12.20
N LYS A 35 2.78 8.61 -12.56
CA LYS A 35 3.45 8.66 -13.87
C LYS A 35 3.23 7.38 -14.70
N GLY A 36 2.89 6.28 -14.04
CA GLY A 36 2.61 4.98 -14.64
C GLY A 36 1.70 4.10 -13.79
N TRP A 37 1.62 2.82 -14.17
CA TRP A 37 0.72 1.83 -13.57
C TRP A 37 1.47 0.71 -12.84
N ASP A 38 2.80 0.69 -12.87
CA ASP A 38 3.60 -0.40 -12.29
C ASP A 38 3.43 -0.50 -10.78
N THR A 39 3.60 0.59 -10.03
CA THR A 39 3.41 0.56 -8.57
C THR A 39 1.99 0.14 -8.18
N ILE A 40 0.96 0.61 -8.91
CA ILE A 40 -0.44 0.21 -8.69
C ILE A 40 -0.64 -1.28 -9.00
N ARG A 41 0.00 -1.82 -10.03
CA ARG A 41 -0.03 -3.25 -10.34
C ARG A 41 0.63 -4.08 -9.24
N VAL A 42 1.75 -3.63 -8.71
CA VAL A 42 2.44 -4.31 -7.60
C VAL A 42 1.56 -4.28 -6.35
N LEU A 43 0.99 -3.12 -5.98
CA LEU A 43 0.05 -2.99 -4.87
C LEU A 43 -1.18 -3.90 -5.03
N ARG A 44 -1.74 -4.01 -6.25
CA ARG A 44 -2.82 -4.94 -6.53
C ARG A 44 -2.41 -6.40 -6.34
N ARG A 45 -1.22 -6.81 -6.79
CA ARG A 45 -0.74 -8.18 -6.56
C ARG A 45 -0.56 -8.46 -5.07
N MET A 46 -0.02 -7.51 -4.31
CA MET A 46 0.12 -7.64 -2.86
C MET A 46 -1.25 -7.73 -2.17
N LEU A 47 -2.26 -7.03 -2.68
CA LEU A 47 -3.65 -7.13 -2.20
C LEU A 47 -4.23 -8.51 -2.46
N GLU A 48 -4.03 -9.06 -3.66
CA GLU A 48 -4.47 -10.40 -4.03
C GLU A 48 -3.77 -11.49 -3.20
N LYS A 49 -2.51 -11.27 -2.81
CA LYS A 49 -1.77 -12.13 -1.88
C LYS A 49 -2.19 -11.96 -0.42
N GLY A 50 -3.01 -10.97 -0.09
CA GLY A 50 -3.40 -10.63 1.27
C GLY A 50 -2.27 -10.03 2.12
N GLU A 51 -1.24 -9.45 1.49
CA GLU A 51 -0.12 -8.81 2.19
C GLU A 51 -0.42 -7.34 2.53
N VAL A 52 -1.30 -6.70 1.76
CA VAL A 52 -1.77 -5.34 2.00
C VAL A 52 -3.29 -5.28 1.93
N GLU A 53 -3.85 -4.24 2.51
CA GLU A 53 -5.26 -3.89 2.43
C GLU A 53 -5.42 -2.52 1.78
N ARG A 54 -6.48 -2.36 1.00
CA ARG A 54 -6.80 -1.13 0.30
C ARG A 54 -8.11 -0.58 0.83
N GLU A 55 -8.08 0.64 1.34
CA GLU A 55 -9.26 1.37 1.76
C GLU A 55 -9.45 2.59 0.87
N ILE A 56 -10.67 2.77 0.35
CA ILE A 56 -11.03 3.92 -0.48
C ILE A 56 -11.93 4.80 0.35
N ARG A 57 -11.47 6.01 0.66
CA ARG A 57 -12.21 7.01 1.41
C ARG A 57 -12.61 8.15 0.48
N HIS A 58 -13.86 8.58 0.58
CA HIS A 58 -14.34 9.78 -0.08
C HIS A 58 -14.38 10.90 0.95
N THR A 59 -13.60 11.95 0.72
CA THR A 59 -13.67 13.15 1.56
C THR A 59 -14.86 14.02 1.15
N PRO A 60 -15.41 14.84 2.06
CA PRO A 60 -16.50 15.76 1.76
C PRO A 60 -16.18 16.75 0.63
N GLU A 61 -14.90 16.97 0.34
CA GLU A 61 -14.41 17.82 -0.77
C GLU A 61 -14.40 17.11 -2.14
N ARG A 62 -15.07 15.95 -2.26
CA ARG A 62 -15.06 15.08 -3.46
C ARG A 62 -13.68 14.55 -3.85
N GLN A 63 -12.70 14.56 -2.96
CA GLN A 63 -11.43 13.88 -3.22
C GLN A 63 -11.54 12.40 -2.86
N THR A 64 -10.96 11.56 -3.71
CA THR A 64 -10.89 10.11 -3.47
C THR A 64 -9.50 9.79 -2.93
N VAL A 65 -9.45 9.44 -1.65
CA VAL A 65 -8.22 9.06 -0.97
C VAL A 65 -8.15 7.54 -0.97
N ILE A 66 -7.10 7.00 -1.59
CA ILE A 66 -6.83 5.55 -1.57
C ILE A 66 -5.71 5.32 -0.56
N LEU A 67 -6.06 4.69 0.56
CA LEU A 67 -5.13 4.28 1.60
C LEU A 67 -4.70 2.84 1.37
N TRP A 68 -3.40 2.61 1.42
CA TRP A 68 -2.81 1.28 1.40
C TRP A 68 -2.17 1.01 2.76
N SER A 69 -2.53 -0.11 3.36
CA SER A 69 -2.03 -0.52 4.66
C SER A 69 -1.40 -1.90 4.54
N LEU A 70 -0.27 -2.12 5.19
CA LEU A 70 0.23 -3.48 5.37
C LEU A 70 -0.81 -4.23 6.18
N LYS A 71 -1.23 -5.38 5.66
CA LYS A 71 -2.01 -6.30 6.47
C LYS A 71 -1.03 -6.78 7.54
N LYS A 72 -1.16 -6.26 8.77
CA LYS A 72 -0.48 -6.87 9.89
C LYS A 72 -0.87 -8.34 9.80
N ARG A 73 0.12 -9.22 9.66
CA ARG A 73 -0.09 -10.61 10.05
C ARG A 73 -0.60 -10.47 11.47
N GLU A 74 -1.92 -10.53 11.67
CA GLU A 74 -2.48 -11.00 12.92
C GLU A 74 -1.63 -12.23 13.19
N ALA A 75 -0.79 -12.13 14.20
CA ALA A 75 -0.13 -13.30 14.75
C ALA A 75 -1.24 -14.34 14.81
N ALA A 76 -1.10 -15.41 14.02
CA ALA A 76 -2.09 -16.48 13.92
C ALA A 76 -2.68 -16.67 15.32
N PRO A 77 -4.01 -16.55 15.52
CA PRO A 77 -4.59 -16.58 16.85
C PRO A 77 -3.94 -17.75 17.57
N PRO A 78 -3.23 -17.53 18.71
CA PRO A 78 -2.43 -18.59 19.31
C PRO A 78 -3.38 -19.75 19.48
N LYS A 79 -3.08 -20.83 18.77
CA LYS A 79 -3.89 -22.04 18.70
C LYS A 79 -4.06 -22.49 20.14
N LYS A 80 -5.15 -22.07 20.79
CA LYS A 80 -5.47 -22.43 22.17
C LYS A 80 -5.65 -23.94 22.12
N ARG A 81 -4.69 -24.61 22.74
CA ARG A 81 -4.55 -26.05 22.83
C ARG A 81 -5.34 -26.56 24.02
#